data_AF-F2WSK9-F1
#
_entry.id   AF-F2WSK9-F1
#
_cell.length_a   1.000
_cell.length_b   1.000
_cell.length_c   1.000
_cell.angle_alpha   90.00
_cell.angle_beta   90.00
_cell.angle_gamma   90.00
#
_symmetry.space_group_name_H-M   'P 1'
#
loop_
_entity.id
_entity.type
_entity.pdbx_description
1 polymer ?
#
loop_
_entity_poly.entity_id
_entity_poly.type
_entity_poly.pdbx_seq_one_letter_code
_entity_poly.pdbx_strand_id
1 'polypeptide(L)'
;FGVGKTTLAKAVYNKLVDQFEHRSFISNVRETSGQNDGLVSLQNKLIFDLSSGNKVPTENVVTANIAEIKNVVRERKVFVVLDDVDDPSQLNALCGDKEWFSEGSRIIITTRDRGALPEHYVNQLYEVQKLDSSRALQLFSYHALGRENPTDK
;
A
#
# COMPACT_ATOMS: atom_id res chain seq x y z
N PHE A 1 -7.40 15.61 3.80
CA PHE A 1 -6.04 15.05 4.00
C PHE A 1 -5.76 14.89 5.49
N GLY A 2 -4.86 13.99 5.89
CA GLY A 2 -4.39 13.83 7.29
C GLY A 2 -5.18 12.90 8.22
N VAL A 3 -6.25 12.22 7.78
CA VAL A 3 -7.13 11.41 8.66
C VAL A 3 -6.53 10.08 9.15
N GLY A 4 -5.29 9.74 8.76
CA GLY A 4 -4.61 8.54 9.22
C GLY A 4 -4.75 7.29 8.35
N LYS A 5 -5.04 7.42 7.03
CA LYS A 5 -5.05 6.29 6.09
C LYS A 5 -3.74 5.49 6.07
N THR A 6 -2.61 6.17 5.88
CA THR A 6 -1.28 5.55 5.92
C THR A 6 -1.01 4.88 7.27
N THR A 7 -1.40 5.54 8.38
CA THR A 7 -1.26 4.97 9.73
C THR A 7 -2.08 3.70 9.89
N LEU A 8 -3.33 3.70 9.43
CA LEU A 8 -4.20 2.53 9.47
C LEU A 8 -3.66 1.39 8.60
N ALA A 9 -3.22 1.69 7.37
CA ALA A 9 -2.64 0.70 6.48
C ALA A 9 -1.37 0.06 7.07
N LYS A 10 -0.48 0.86 7.69
CA LYS A 10 0.68 0.36 8.43
C LYS A 10 0.28 -0.51 9.61
N ALA A 11 -0.72 -0.11 10.39
CA ALA A 11 -1.20 -0.90 11.52
C ALA A 11 -1.78 -2.25 11.08
N VAL A 12 -2.59 -2.27 10.00
CA VAL A 12 -3.13 -3.49 9.41
C VAL A 12 -2.01 -4.36 8.85
N TYR A 13 -1.04 -3.76 8.15
CA TYR A 13 0.13 -4.47 7.64
C TYR A 13 0.84 -5.19 8.78
N ASN A 14 1.31 -4.47 9.80
CA ASN A 14 2.03 -5.03 10.93
C ASN A 14 1.25 -6.13 11.66
N LYS A 15 -0.08 -6.04 11.71
CA LYS A 15 -0.93 -7.05 12.35
C LYS A 15 -1.04 -8.35 11.55
N LEU A 16 -1.01 -8.28 10.22
CA LEU A 16 -1.26 -9.41 9.34
C LEU A 16 0.00 -9.96 8.66
N VAL A 17 1.10 -9.21 8.68
CA VAL A 17 2.32 -9.48 7.90
C VAL A 17 2.86 -10.89 8.14
N ASP A 18 2.81 -11.40 9.38
CA ASP A 18 3.33 -12.73 9.74
C ASP A 18 2.47 -13.91 9.26
N GLN A 19 1.28 -13.63 8.71
CA GLN A 19 0.41 -14.65 8.10
C GLN A 19 0.73 -14.90 6.62
N PHE A 20 1.68 -14.16 6.06
CA PHE A 20 2.05 -14.21 4.65
C PHE A 20 3.56 -14.36 4.51
N GLU A 21 3.99 -15.33 3.71
CA GLU A 21 5.40 -15.50 3.35
C GLU A 21 5.85 -14.39 2.39
N HIS A 22 5.03 -14.11 1.38
CA HIS A 22 5.32 -13.12 0.34
C HIS A 22 4.55 -11.85 0.64
N ARG A 23 5.26 -10.79 1.01
CA ARG A 23 4.65 -9.56 1.53
C ARG A 23 5.44 -8.34 1.10
N SER A 24 4.74 -7.25 0.80
CA SER A 24 5.37 -5.98 0.45
C SER A 24 4.53 -4.80 0.94
N PHE A 25 5.23 -3.78 1.45
CA PHE A 25 4.66 -2.47 1.73
C PHE A 25 5.34 -1.45 0.82
N ILE A 26 4.57 -0.86 -0.08
CA ILE A 26 5.02 0.19 -0.99
C ILE A 26 4.45 1.51 -0.50
N SER A 27 5.30 2.34 0.11
CA SER A 27 4.94 3.68 0.59
C SER A 27 5.03 4.73 -0.50
N ASN A 28 4.21 5.77 -0.41
CA ASN A 28 4.33 7.01 -1.21
C ASN A 28 4.32 6.77 -2.73
N VAL A 29 3.42 5.90 -3.22
CA VAL A 29 3.35 5.52 -4.64
C VAL A 29 3.24 6.74 -5.55
N ARG A 30 2.35 7.68 -5.22
CA ARG A 30 2.19 8.96 -5.92
C ARG A 30 3.50 9.73 -6.08
N GLU A 31 4.24 9.90 -4.98
CA GLU A 31 5.46 10.70 -4.99
C GLU A 31 6.58 9.99 -5.74
N THR A 32 6.79 8.71 -5.45
CA THR A 32 7.89 7.94 -6.05
C THR A 32 7.65 7.71 -7.53
N SER A 33 6.42 7.41 -7.98
CA SER A 33 6.14 7.17 -9.39
C SER A 33 6.36 8.40 -10.28
N GLY A 34 6.27 9.62 -9.74
CA GLY A 34 6.55 10.86 -10.45
C GLY A 34 8.05 11.20 -10.60
N GLN A 35 8.95 10.41 -10.01
CA GLN A 35 10.40 10.59 -10.14
C GLN A 35 10.93 9.88 -11.40
N ASN A 36 12.14 10.25 -11.84
CA ASN A 36 12.84 9.53 -12.92
C ASN A 36 12.98 8.05 -12.55
N ASP A 37 12.53 7.17 -13.44
CA ASP A 37 12.49 5.71 -13.23
C ASP A 37 11.77 5.27 -11.94
N GLY A 38 10.91 6.13 -11.39
CA GLY A 38 10.22 5.92 -10.13
C GLY A 38 9.29 4.72 -10.17
N LEU A 39 8.51 4.58 -11.25
CA LEU A 39 7.61 3.45 -11.43
C LEU A 39 8.38 2.12 -11.55
N VAL A 40 9.49 2.12 -12.31
CA VAL A 40 10.38 0.95 -12.42
C VAL A 40 10.94 0.58 -11.05
N SER A 41 11.35 1.57 -10.26
CA SER A 41 11.87 1.36 -8.90
C SER A 41 10.82 0.72 -7.98
N LEU A 42 9.56 1.15 -8.05
CA LEU A 42 8.46 0.55 -7.30
C LEU A 42 8.19 -0.90 -7.71
N GLN A 43 8.18 -1.19 -9.02
CA GLN A 43 8.01 -2.55 -9.53
C GLN A 43 9.17 -3.47 -9.09
N ASN A 44 10.40 -2.98 -9.20
CA ASN A 44 11.60 -3.69 -8.79
C ASN A 44 11.56 -4.07 -7.31
N LYS A 45 11.14 -3.13 -6.46
CA LYS A 45 10.92 -3.39 -5.04
C LYS A 45 9.86 -4.46 -4.81
N LEU A 46 8.72 -4.36 -5.51
CA LEU A 46 7.62 -5.32 -5.37
C LEU A 46 8.06 -6.74 -5.77
N ILE A 47 8.76 -6.88 -6.89
CA ILE A 47 9.30 -8.16 -7.37
C ILE A 47 10.26 -8.77 -6.34
N PHE A 48 11.17 -7.95 -5.81
CA PHE A 48 12.16 -8.37 -4.83
C PHE A 48 11.50 -8.85 -3.54
N ASP A 49 10.61 -8.04 -2.97
CA ASP A 49 9.89 -8.34 -1.73
C ASP A 49 9.04 -9.62 -1.87
N LEU A 50 8.28 -9.75 -2.96
CA LEU A 50 7.42 -10.90 -3.21
C LEU A 50 8.19 -12.16 -3.63
N SER A 51 9.47 -12.02 -3.97
CA SER A 51 10.38 -13.14 -4.21
C SER A 51 11.19 -13.54 -2.99
N SER A 52 10.84 -13.04 -1.81
CA SER A 52 11.57 -13.29 -0.57
C SER A 52 13.05 -12.92 -0.69
N GLY A 53 13.35 -11.88 -1.49
CA GLY A 53 14.71 -11.41 -1.77
C GLY A 53 15.54 -12.26 -2.74
N ASN A 54 14.98 -13.36 -3.28
CA ASN A 54 15.71 -14.29 -4.15
C ASN A 54 15.78 -13.86 -5.62
N LYS A 55 15.08 -12.78 -5.99
CA LYS A 55 15.01 -12.32 -7.37
C LYS A 55 15.39 -10.86 -7.45
N VAL A 56 16.40 -10.59 -8.28
CA VAL A 56 16.75 -9.25 -8.71
C VAL A 56 16.08 -9.01 -10.07
N PRO A 57 15.35 -7.91 -10.25
CA PRO A 57 14.73 -7.56 -11.52
C PRO A 57 15.77 -7.59 -12.65
N THR A 58 15.44 -8.28 -13.73
CA THR A 58 16.37 -8.49 -14.85
C THR A 58 16.34 -7.35 -15.87
N GLU A 59 15.27 -6.54 -15.86
CA GLU A 59 15.06 -5.47 -16.83
C GLU A 59 14.62 -4.18 -16.13
N ASN A 60 15.13 -3.03 -16.59
CA ASN A 60 14.66 -1.71 -16.15
C ASN A 60 13.55 -1.19 -17.07
N VAL A 61 12.63 -2.08 -17.46
CA VAL A 61 11.56 -1.79 -18.42
C VAL A 61 10.22 -2.11 -17.79
N VAL A 62 9.33 -1.11 -17.74
CA VAL A 62 8.03 -1.22 -17.07
C VAL A 62 7.21 -2.42 -17.55
N THR A 63 7.14 -2.65 -18.86
CA THR A 63 6.33 -3.73 -19.45
C THR A 63 6.86 -5.12 -19.12
N ALA A 64 8.18 -5.30 -19.08
CA ALA A 64 8.80 -6.55 -18.67
C ALA A 64 8.54 -6.85 -17.19
N ASN A 65 8.68 -5.83 -16.35
CA ASN A 65 8.42 -5.93 -14.92
C ASN A 65 6.95 -6.24 -14.59
N ILE A 66 6.00 -5.76 -15.40
CA ILE A 66 4.58 -6.13 -15.26
C ILE A 66 4.39 -7.64 -15.45
N ALA A 67 4.99 -8.22 -16.50
CA ALA A 67 4.90 -9.65 -16.75
C ALA A 67 5.56 -10.47 -15.64
N GLU A 68 6.65 -9.95 -15.07
CA GLU A 68 7.33 -10.56 -13.95
C GLU A 68 6.50 -10.55 -12.66
N ILE A 69 5.92 -9.40 -12.31
CA ILE A 69 4.99 -9.28 -11.17
C ILE A 69 3.86 -10.28 -11.32
N LYS A 70 3.25 -10.35 -12.52
CA LYS A 70 2.16 -11.28 -12.84
C LYS A 70 2.55 -12.73 -12.56
N ASN A 71 3.73 -13.17 -12.96
CA ASN A 71 4.19 -14.53 -12.72
C ASN A 71 4.36 -14.80 -11.22
N VAL A 72 4.93 -13.85 -10.48
CA VAL A 72 5.14 -13.98 -9.03
C VAL A 72 3.82 -14.08 -8.26
N VAL A 73 2.85 -13.21 -8.55
CA VAL A 73 1.59 -13.13 -7.78
C VAL A 73 0.59 -14.24 -8.12
N ARG A 74 0.73 -14.88 -9.29
CA ARG A 74 -0.13 -16.00 -9.72
C ARG A 74 0.13 -17.29 -8.97
N GLU A 75 1.38 -17.53 -8.60
CA GLU A 75 1.80 -18.79 -7.98
C GLU A 75 1.82 -18.72 -6.45
N ARG A 76 1.68 -17.51 -5.89
CA ARG A 76 1.97 -17.23 -4.47
C ARG A 76 0.83 -16.48 -3.82
N LYS A 77 0.51 -16.86 -2.59
CA LYS A 77 -0.38 -16.12 -1.71
C LYS A 77 0.36 -14.89 -1.18
N VAL A 78 -0.01 -13.70 -1.66
CA VAL A 78 0.71 -12.45 -1.35
C VAL A 78 -0.08 -11.52 -0.44
N PHE A 79 0.63 -10.69 0.33
CA PHE A 79 0.05 -9.54 1.04
C PHE A 79 0.75 -8.24 0.66
N VAL A 80 0.04 -7.38 -0.06
CA VAL A 80 0.60 -6.13 -0.62
C VAL A 80 -0.17 -4.93 -0.08
N VAL A 81 0.57 -3.90 0.32
CA VAL A 81 0.01 -2.58 0.60
C VAL A 81 0.59 -1.56 -0.37
N LEU A 82 -0.27 -0.87 -1.11
CA LEU A 82 0.08 0.27 -1.95
C LEU A 82 -0.45 1.55 -1.29
N ASP A 83 0.44 2.34 -0.71
CA ASP A 83 0.07 3.56 0.01
C ASP A 83 0.21 4.80 -0.89
N ASP A 84 -0.82 5.65 -0.84
CA ASP A 84 -0.90 6.93 -1.53
C ASP A 84 -0.90 6.80 -3.06
N VAL A 85 -1.78 5.96 -3.60
CA VAL A 85 -2.06 5.88 -5.04
C VAL A 85 -2.97 7.05 -5.44
N ASP A 86 -2.66 7.70 -6.56
CA ASP A 86 -3.47 8.80 -7.11
C ASP A 86 -3.72 8.73 -8.62
N ASP A 87 -3.15 7.74 -9.32
CA ASP A 87 -3.38 7.53 -10.75
C ASP A 87 -3.62 6.05 -11.08
N PRO A 88 -4.64 5.69 -11.89
CA PRO A 88 -4.90 4.30 -12.28
C PRO A 88 -3.72 3.61 -12.97
N SER A 89 -2.86 4.35 -13.68
CA SER A 89 -1.67 3.79 -14.33
C SER A 89 -0.66 3.23 -13.32
N GLN A 90 -0.60 3.79 -12.10
CA GLN A 90 0.24 3.26 -11.02
C GLN A 90 -0.25 1.86 -10.60
N LEU A 91 -1.58 1.68 -10.48
CA LEU A 91 -2.17 0.37 -10.16
C LEU A 91 -1.93 -0.63 -11.27
N ASN A 92 -2.15 -0.23 -12.53
CA ASN A 92 -1.94 -1.11 -13.67
C ASN A 92 -0.49 -1.59 -13.74
N ALA A 93 0.48 -0.73 -13.44
CA ALA A 93 1.89 -1.08 -13.46
C ALA A 93 2.34 -1.94 -12.26
N LEU A 94 1.69 -1.82 -11.09
CA LEU A 94 2.09 -2.51 -9.86
C LEU A 94 1.29 -3.77 -9.57
N CYS A 95 0.04 -3.85 -10.02
CA CYS A 95 -0.86 -4.96 -9.68
C CYS A 95 -1.65 -5.50 -10.88
N GLY A 96 -1.58 -4.87 -12.06
CA GLY A 96 -2.23 -5.37 -13.26
C GLY A 96 -3.73 -5.58 -13.07
N ASP A 97 -4.23 -6.78 -13.36
CA ASP A 97 -5.63 -7.17 -13.12
C ASP A 97 -5.79 -7.97 -11.81
N LYS A 98 -6.97 -7.89 -11.19
CA LYS A 98 -7.27 -8.64 -9.96
C LYS A 98 -7.18 -10.16 -10.16
N GLU A 99 -7.42 -10.65 -11.37
CA GLU A 99 -7.37 -12.07 -11.75
C GLU A 99 -5.95 -12.64 -11.74
N TRP A 100 -4.93 -11.80 -11.54
CA TRP A 100 -3.55 -12.27 -11.45
C TRP A 100 -3.25 -12.88 -10.08
N PHE A 101 -3.98 -12.50 -9.04
CA PHE A 101 -3.64 -12.89 -7.68
C PHE A 101 -4.22 -14.26 -7.32
N SER A 102 -3.38 -15.12 -6.74
CA SER A 102 -3.82 -16.41 -6.23
C SER A 102 -4.82 -16.28 -5.07
N GLU A 103 -5.62 -17.33 -4.85
CA GLU A 103 -6.60 -17.36 -3.77
C GLU A 103 -5.96 -17.10 -2.38
N GLY A 104 -6.65 -16.32 -1.55
CA GLY A 104 -6.19 -15.95 -0.22
C GLY A 104 -5.20 -14.80 -0.19
N SER A 105 -4.76 -14.30 -1.35
CA SER A 105 -3.97 -13.06 -1.45
C SER A 105 -4.78 -11.85 -0.95
N ARG A 106 -4.09 -10.85 -0.42
CA ARG A 106 -4.70 -9.61 0.08
C ARG A 106 -3.93 -8.41 -0.45
N ILE A 107 -4.65 -7.44 -1.02
CA ILE A 107 -4.10 -6.19 -1.52
C ILE A 107 -4.87 -5.06 -0.85
N ILE A 108 -4.14 -4.14 -0.21
CA ILE A 108 -4.70 -2.94 0.40
C ILE A 108 -4.15 -1.74 -0.36
N ILE A 109 -5.04 -0.90 -0.86
CA ILE A 109 -4.69 0.34 -1.54
C ILE A 109 -5.19 1.50 -0.69
N THR A 110 -4.31 2.46 -0.39
CA THR A 110 -4.76 3.75 0.15
C THR A 110 -4.75 4.78 -0.96
N THR A 111 -5.81 5.56 -1.03
CA THR A 111 -5.93 6.67 -1.97
C THR A 111 -6.58 7.87 -1.28
N ARG A 112 -6.31 9.06 -1.80
CA ARG A 112 -7.01 10.29 -1.44
C ARG A 112 -8.15 10.61 -2.41
N ASP A 113 -8.12 10.01 -3.60
CA ASP A 113 -9.08 10.17 -4.67
C ASP A 113 -9.69 8.83 -5.07
N ARG A 114 -11.01 8.71 -4.94
CA ARG A 114 -11.72 7.50 -5.39
C ARG A 114 -11.62 7.31 -6.89
N GLY A 115 -11.46 8.38 -7.67
CA GLY A 115 -11.27 8.34 -9.12
C GLY A 115 -9.99 7.62 -9.56
N ALA A 116 -9.00 7.52 -8.68
CA ALA A 116 -7.78 6.77 -8.93
C ALA A 116 -7.97 5.24 -8.87
N LEU A 117 -9.12 4.76 -8.38
CA LEU A 117 -9.43 3.34 -8.23
C LEU A 117 -10.47 2.92 -9.28
N PRO A 118 -10.10 2.12 -10.30
CA PRO A 118 -11.07 1.55 -11.22
C PRO A 118 -12.07 0.67 -10.45
N GLU A 119 -13.38 0.87 -10.65
CA GLU A 119 -14.42 0.17 -9.88
C GLU A 119 -14.31 -1.37 -9.95
N HIS A 120 -13.91 -1.90 -11.11
CA HIS A 120 -13.76 -3.34 -11.33
C HIS A 120 -12.65 -3.97 -10.48
N TYR A 121 -11.73 -3.14 -9.95
CA TYR A 121 -10.57 -3.54 -9.16
C TYR A 121 -10.87 -3.69 -7.67
N VAL A 122 -11.91 -3.02 -7.18
CA VAL A 122 -12.16 -2.86 -5.75
C VAL A 122 -13.22 -3.84 -5.27
N ASN A 123 -12.82 -4.81 -4.45
CA ASN A 123 -13.80 -5.71 -3.81
C ASN A 123 -14.51 -5.05 -2.62
N GLN A 124 -13.81 -4.20 -1.87
CA GLN A 124 -14.32 -3.52 -0.70
C GLN A 124 -13.71 -2.14 -0.57
N LEU A 125 -14.52 -1.15 -0.20
CA LEU A 125 -14.09 0.22 0.04
C LEU A 125 -14.32 0.58 1.51
N TYR A 126 -13.29 1.14 2.15
CA TYR A 126 -13.38 1.64 3.52
C TYR A 126 -13.02 3.13 3.58
N GLU A 127 -13.97 3.94 4.05
CA GLU A 127 -13.75 5.36 4.28
C GLU A 127 -13.25 5.60 5.71
N VAL A 128 -11.98 6.00 5.84
CA VAL A 128 -11.37 6.31 7.13
C VAL A 128 -12.04 7.53 7.75
N GLN A 129 -12.67 7.32 8.90
CA GLN A 129 -13.40 8.35 9.63
C GLN A 129 -12.47 9.26 10.41
N LYS A 130 -12.89 10.52 10.58
CA LYS A 130 -12.21 11.46 11.48
C LYS A 130 -12.37 10.99 12.93
N LEU A 131 -11.37 11.31 13.75
CA LEU A 131 -11.49 11.18 15.19
C LEU A 131 -12.57 12.13 15.70
N ASP A 132 -13.37 11.67 16.66
CA ASP A 132 -14.21 12.55 17.46
C ASP A 132 -13.34 13.52 18.30
N SER A 133 -13.95 14.59 18.82
CA SER A 133 -13.23 15.63 19.55
C SER A 133 -12.46 15.11 20.76
N SER A 134 -12.97 14.09 21.44
CA SER A 134 -12.31 13.51 22.62
C SER A 134 -11.04 12.78 22.20
N ARG A 135 -11.13 11.89 21.20
CA ARG A 135 -9.96 11.17 20.67
C ARG A 135 -8.96 12.10 20.00
N ALA A 136 -9.42 13.15 19.33
CA ALA A 136 -8.56 14.17 18.75
C ALA A 136 -7.77 14.93 19.83
N LEU A 137 -8.41 15.27 20.96
CA LEU A 137 -7.75 15.91 22.10
C LEU A 137 -6.71 14.98 22.77
N GLN A 138 -7.01 13.70 22.90
CA GLN A 138 -6.07 12.70 23.41
C GLN A 138 -4.85 12.57 22.51
N LEU A 139 -5.08 12.43 21.19
CA LEU A 139 -3.99 12.35 20.21
C LEU A 139 -3.12 13.62 20.25
N PHE A 140 -3.75 14.79 20.34
CA PHE A 140 -3.05 16.06 20.48
C PHE A 140 -2.20 16.10 21.76
N SER A 141 -2.78 15.74 22.90
CA SER A 141 -2.08 15.72 24.20
C SER A 141 -0.90 14.76 24.17
N TYR A 142 -1.07 13.59 23.57
CA TYR A 142 0.01 12.62 23.44
C TYR A 142 1.19 13.18 22.64
N HIS A 143 0.92 13.82 21.50
CA HIS A 143 1.99 14.37 20.66
C HIS A 143 2.59 15.67 21.17
N ALA A 144 1.81 16.54 21.83
CA ALA A 144 2.27 17.85 22.29
C ALA A 144 2.86 17.79 23.71
N LEU A 145 2.34 16.92 24.57
CA LEU A 145 2.65 16.86 26.01
C LEU A 145 3.28 15.53 26.44
N GLY A 146 3.33 14.52 25.57
CA GLY A 146 3.87 13.20 25.90
C GLY A 146 2.96 12.37 26.82
N ARG A 147 1.68 12.73 26.95
CA ARG A 147 0.71 12.01 27.78
C ARG A 147 -0.71 12.10 27.23
N GLU A 148 -1.56 11.15 27.61
CA GLU A 148 -2.91 11.02 27.04
C GLU A 148 -3.84 12.19 27.37
N ASN A 149 -3.70 12.79 28.55
CA ASN A 149 -4.58 13.85 29.02
C ASN A 149 -3.86 15.21 29.12
N PRO A 150 -4.54 16.31 28.78
CA PRO A 150 -4.02 17.65 29.03
C PRO A 150 -3.89 17.90 30.54
N THR A 151 -3.04 18.86 30.93
CA THR A 151 -2.99 19.29 32.34
C THR A 151 -4.29 19.99 32.68
N ASP A 152 -4.85 19.68 33.84
CA ASP A 152 -5.85 20.55 34.45
C ASP A 152 -5.24 21.94 34.64
N LYS A 153 -6.04 22.98 34.40
CA LYS A 153 -5.65 24.38 34.56
C LYS A 153 -5.43 24.74 36.01
#